data_AF-A0A661KH17-F1
#
_entry.id   AF-A0A661KH17-F1
#
_cell.length_a   1.000
_cell.length_b   1.000
_cell.length_c   1.000
_cell.angle_alpha   90.00
_cell.angle_beta   90.00
_cell.angle_gamma   90.00
#
_symmetry.space_group_name_H-M   'P 1'
#
loop_
_entity.id
_entity.type
_entity.pdbx_description
1 polymer ?
#
loop_
_entity_poly.entity_id
_entity_poly.type
_entity_poly.pdbx_seq_one_letter_code
_entity_poly.pdbx_strand_id
1 'polypeptide(L)' 'MKINLTPNALRILRARYLKKDPEGHVVETPQEMFQRVAHHVASAEAVFDPDVKVAEMAEVF' A
#
# COMPACT_ATOMS: atom_id res chain seq x y z
N MET A 1 -5.08 -8.43 -8.37
CA MET A 1 -6.28 -8.58 -7.51
C MET A 1 -7.26 -7.43 -7.75
N LYS A 2 -8.58 -7.67 -7.84
CA LYS A 2 -9.57 -6.58 -7.99
C LYS A 2 -10.14 -6.24 -6.62
N ILE A 3 -9.87 -5.02 -6.16
CA ILE A 3 -10.31 -4.57 -4.83
C ILE A 3 -11.68 -3.89 -4.97
N ASN A 4 -12.71 -4.53 -4.43
CA ASN A 4 -14.07 -4.00 -4.45
C ASN A 4 -14.29 -3.09 -3.24
N LEU A 5 -14.07 -1.79 -3.42
CA LEU A 5 -14.30 -0.78 -2.40
C LEU A 5 -15.65 -0.09 -2.63
N THR A 6 -16.39 0.12 -1.55
CA THR A 6 -17.61 0.94 -1.60
C THR A 6 -17.26 2.40 -1.91
N PRO A 7 -18.19 3.20 -2.46
CA PRO A 7 -17.96 4.63 -2.67
C PRO A 7 -17.52 5.37 -1.40
N ASN A 8 -18.07 4.98 -0.25
CA ASN A 8 -17.70 5.57 1.03
C ASN A 8 -16.27 5.20 1.45
N ALA A 9 -15.85 3.95 1.26
CA ALA A 9 -14.47 3.54 1.51
C ALA A 9 -13.49 4.31 0.62
N LEU A 10 -13.78 4.44 -0.68
CA LEU A 10 -12.98 5.24 -1.61
C LEU A 10 -12.85 6.70 -1.16
N ARG A 11 -13.94 7.30 -0.68
CA ARG A 11 -13.95 8.68 -0.15
C ARG A 11 -13.03 8.81 1.06
N ILE A 12 -13.08 7.87 2.00
CA ILE A 12 -12.23 7.86 3.21
C ILE A 12 -10.76 7.68 2.83
N LEU A 13 -10.44 6.75 1.91
CA LEU A 13 -9.08 6.53 1.44
C LEU A 13 -8.48 7.80 0.84
N ARG A 14 -9.19 8.46 -0.08
CA ARG A 14 -8.75 9.75 -0.67
C ARG A 14 -8.57 10.85 0.37
N ALA A 15 -9.43 10.89 1.38
CA ALA A 15 -9.35 11.93 2.41
C ALA A 15 -8.14 11.76 3.34
N ARG A 16 -7.81 10.53 3.73
CA ARG A 16 -6.91 10.26 4.88
C ARG A 16 -5.68 9.39 4.61
N TYR A 17 -5.68 8.55 3.57
CA TYR A 17 -4.71 7.45 3.46
C TYR A 17 -3.90 7.44 2.17
N LEU A 18 -4.52 7.83 1.04
CA LEU A 18 -3.81 7.93 -0.23
C LEU A 18 -2.81 9.08 -0.16
N LYS A 19 -1.58 8.83 -0.63
CA LYS A 19 -0.56 9.87 -0.73
C LYS A 19 -1.05 11.06 -1.54
N LYS A 20 -0.61 12.24 -1.12
CA LYS A 20 -0.86 13.49 -1.80
C LYS A 20 0.46 14.16 -2.16
N ASP A 21 0.45 14.92 -3.24
CA ASP A 21 1.53 15.84 -3.56
C ASP A 21 1.54 17.03 -2.57
N PRO A 22 2.54 17.92 -2.62
CA PRO A 22 2.60 19.12 -1.78
C PRO A 22 1.39 20.06 -1.94
N GLU A 23 0.74 20.05 -3.11
CA GLU A 23 -0.45 20.84 -3.44
C GLU A 23 -1.75 20.20 -2.92
N GLY A 24 -1.70 18.96 -2.41
CA GLY A 24 -2.80 18.23 -1.82
C GLY A 24 -3.61 17.36 -2.80
N HIS A 25 -3.17 17.21 -4.05
CA HIS A 25 -3.79 16.29 -5.00
C HIS A 25 -3.45 14.85 -4.67
N VAL A 26 -4.43 13.97 -4.79
CA VAL A 26 -4.22 12.52 -4.60
C VAL A 26 -3.39 11.99 -5.77
N VAL A 27 -2.23 11.40 -5.46
CA VAL A 27 -1.27 10.85 -6.44
C VAL A 27 -1.10 9.34 -6.32
N GLU A 28 -1.92 8.69 -5.50
CA GLU A 28 -1.86 7.25 -5.24
C GLU A 28 -3.27 6.65 -5.37
N THR A 29 -3.36 5.49 -6.00
CA THR A 29 -4.56 4.67 -6.08
C THR A 29 -4.69 3.75 -4.86
N PRO A 30 -5.89 3.25 -4.52
CA PRO A 30 -6.04 2.26 -3.46
C PRO A 30 -5.12 1.05 -3.62
N GLN A 31 -4.95 0.56 -4.84
CA GLN A 31 -4.10 -0.58 -5.16
C GLN A 31 -2.63 -0.29 -4.81
N GLU A 32 -2.10 0.86 -5.25
CA GLU A 32 -0.74 1.28 -4.92
C GLU A 32 -0.56 1.49 -3.41
N MET A 33 -1.58 2.00 -2.73
CA MET A 33 -1.58 2.14 -1.26
C MET A 33 -1.45 0.78 -0.57
N PHE A 34 -2.19 -0.24 -1.00
CA PHE A 34 -2.05 -1.60 -0.46
C PHE A 34 -0.68 -2.20 -0.76
N GLN A 35 -0.18 -2.07 -2.00
CA GLN A 35 1.17 -2.53 -2.37
C GLN A 35 2.26 -1.87 -1.53
N ARG A 36 2.16 -0.56 -1.29
CA ARG A 36 3.11 0.16 -0.43
C ARG A 36 3.10 -0.38 0.99
N VAL A 37 1.92 -0.63 1.56
CA VAL A 37 1.78 -1.18 2.91
C VAL A 37 2.35 -2.59 2.95
N ALA A 38 1.97 -3.46 2.02
CA ALA A 38 2.47 -4.82 1.92
C ALA A 38 4.00 -4.85 1.83
N HIS A 39 4.59 -3.97 1.01
CA HIS A 39 6.03 -3.82 0.91
C HIS A 39 6.66 -3.35 2.23
N HIS A 40 6.07 -2.38 2.93
CA HIS A 40 6.59 -1.94 4.24
C HIS A 40 6.53 -3.06 5.29
N VAL A 41 5.46 -3.86 5.29
CA VAL A 41 5.33 -5.00 6.20
C VAL A 41 6.36 -6.08 5.84
N ALA A 42 6.47 -6.46 4.57
CA ALA A 42 7.43 -7.45 4.09
C ALA A 42 8.89 -7.05 4.34
N SER A 43 9.22 -5.75 4.25
CA SER A 43 10.56 -5.25 4.53
C SER A 43 11.01 -5.47 5.98
N ALA A 44 10.08 -5.62 6.92
CA ALA A 44 10.42 -5.90 8.31
C ALA A 44 11.03 -7.31 8.48
N GLU A 45 10.71 -8.25 7.60
CA GLU A 45 11.26 -9.61 7.63
C GLU A 45 12.78 -9.64 7.41
N ALA A 46 13.32 -8.63 6.71
CA ALA A 46 14.76 -8.52 6.44
C ALA A 46 15.61 -8.37 7.72
N VAL A 47 14.97 -8.01 8.85
CA VAL A 47 15.62 -7.97 10.17
C VAL A 47 15.94 -9.39 10.67
N PHE A 48 15.14 -10.38 10.29
CA PHE A 48 15.28 -11.78 10.72
C PHE A 48 15.95 -12.65 9.67
N ASP A 49 15.68 -12.41 8.40
CA ASP A 49 16.26 -13.11 7.26
C ASP A 49 16.79 -12.09 6.22
N PRO A 50 18.10 -11.81 6.20
CA PRO A 50 18.69 -10.86 5.24
C PRO A 50 18.52 -11.26 3.77
N ASP A 51 18.28 -12.54 3.48
CA ASP A 51 18.09 -13.06 2.12
C ASP A 51 16.60 -13.06 1.71
N VAL A 52 15.71 -12.57 2.56
CA VAL A 52 14.28 -12.50 2.27
C VAL A 52 14.02 -11.67 1.01
N LYS A 53 13.23 -12.25 0.11
CA LYS A 53 12.79 -11.56 -1.09
C LYS A 53 11.54 -10.74 -0.79
N VAL A 54 11.76 -9.53 -0.26
CA VAL A 54 10.70 -8.59 0.13
C VAL A 54 9.62 -8.42 -0.94
N ALA A 55 10.00 -8.29 -2.21
CA ALA A 55 9.05 -8.13 -3.30
C ALA A 55 8.15 -9.36 -3.49
N GLU A 56 8.69 -10.57 -3.39
CA GLU A 56 7.91 -11.82 -3.50
C GLU A 56 6.99 -11.99 -2.28
N MET A 57 7.49 -11.65 -1.09
CA MET A 57 6.72 -11.71 0.16
C MET A 57 5.58 -10.68 0.19
N ALA A 58 5.82 -9.47 -0.35
CA ALA A 58 4.81 -8.42 -0.41
C ALA A 58 3.56 -8.84 -1.23
N GLU A 59 3.74 -9.64 -2.28
CA GLU A 59 2.64 -10.13 -3.12
C GLU A 59 1.78 -11.21 -2.45
N VAL A 60 2.22 -11.76 -1.31
CA VAL A 60 1.46 -12.76 -0.52
C VAL A 60 0.39 -12.09 0.36
N PHE A 61 0.54 -10.80 0.67
CA PHE A 61 -0.41 -10.02 1.45
C PHE A 61 -1.57 -9.48 0.60
#